data_AF-A0A518V9H1-F1
#
_entry.id   AF-A0A518V9H1-F1
#
_cell.length_a   1.000
_cell.length_b   1.000
_cell.length_c   1.000
_cell.angle_alpha   90.00
_cell.angle_beta   90.00
_cell.angle_gamma   90.00
#
_symmetry.space_group_name_H-M   'P 1'
#
loop_
_entity.id
_entity.type
_entity.pdbx_description
1 polymer ?
#
loop_
_entity_poly.entity_id
_entity_poly.type
_entity_poly.pdbx_seq_one_letter_code
_entity_poly.pdbx_strand_id
1 'polypeptide(L)'
;MPNLTPRLKLKKPLPNEVADIAVLNENFDKIDQQMLTVGENNQAVNPITAIELKVDTRTMHLTYVNGRLTKVEEKDGATVVKTTTIDYTTAGKASTVRQMAGKSTVTQTLNYGTNGALSSVSKAVI
;
A
#
# COMPACT_ATOMS: atom_id res chain seq x y z
N MET A 1 26.40 -41.48 4.32
CA MET A 1 25.35 -40.63 4.92
C MET A 1 24.02 -40.95 4.25
N PRO A 2 22.90 -41.06 5.00
CA PRO A 2 21.60 -41.34 4.41
C PRO A 2 21.19 -40.22 3.43
N ASN A 3 20.68 -40.60 2.27
CA ASN A 3 20.16 -39.65 1.28
C ASN A 3 18.77 -39.19 1.72
N LEU A 4 18.65 -37.95 2.19
CA LEU A 4 17.41 -37.44 2.76
C LEU A 4 16.68 -36.47 1.81
N THR A 5 15.37 -36.39 1.91
CA THR A 5 14.62 -35.30 1.24
C THR A 5 14.96 -33.95 1.88
N PRO A 6 14.96 -32.84 1.12
CA PRO A 6 15.41 -31.55 1.63
C PRO A 6 14.56 -31.00 2.78
N ARG A 7 13.23 -31.13 2.66
CA ARG A 7 12.25 -30.50 3.56
C ARG A 7 11.91 -31.36 4.78
N LEU A 8 11.45 -32.58 4.55
CA LEU A 8 10.92 -33.46 5.59
C LEU A 8 11.95 -34.48 6.11
N LYS A 9 13.19 -34.44 5.59
CA LYS A 9 14.27 -35.36 5.96
C LYS A 9 13.83 -36.83 5.91
N LEU A 10 13.03 -37.17 4.90
CA LEU A 10 12.58 -38.54 4.64
C LEU A 10 13.75 -39.33 4.07
N LYS A 11 13.90 -40.57 4.52
CA LYS A 11 14.93 -41.47 4.02
C LYS A 11 14.57 -41.89 2.60
N LYS A 12 15.46 -41.65 1.64
CA LYS A 12 15.29 -42.11 0.26
C LYS A 12 15.89 -43.51 0.11
N PRO A 13 15.23 -44.42 -0.63
CA PRO A 13 15.84 -45.71 -0.96
C PRO A 13 17.09 -45.50 -1.82
N LEU A 14 18.11 -46.35 -1.64
CA LEU A 14 19.24 -46.40 -2.57
C LEU A 14 18.84 -47.15 -3.85
N PRO A 15 19.49 -46.87 -5.00
CA PRO A 15 19.11 -47.46 -6.29
C PRO A 15 19.09 -49.00 -6.33
N ASN A 16 19.82 -49.65 -5.43
CA ASN A 16 20.01 -51.11 -5.39
C ASN A 16 19.49 -51.76 -4.09
N GLU A 17 18.65 -51.06 -3.33
CA GLU A 17 18.07 -51.59 -2.08
C GLU A 17 16.59 -51.94 -2.24
N VAL A 18 16.18 -53.03 -1.60
CA VAL A 18 14.76 -53.36 -1.42
C VAL A 18 14.19 -52.43 -0.34
N ALA A 19 12.99 -51.87 -0.58
CA ALA A 19 12.36 -50.98 0.38
C ALA A 19 12.07 -51.71 1.70
N ASP A 20 12.53 -51.13 2.81
CA ASP A 20 12.25 -51.60 4.17
C ASP A 20 10.94 -50.99 4.69
N ILE A 21 10.02 -51.85 5.13
CA ILE A 21 8.72 -51.46 5.69
C ILE A 21 8.90 -50.56 6.92
N ALA A 22 9.93 -50.78 7.75
CA ALA A 22 10.20 -49.93 8.91
C ALA A 22 10.55 -48.49 8.49
N VAL A 23 11.35 -48.35 7.43
CA VAL A 23 11.72 -47.04 6.86
C VAL A 23 10.51 -46.34 6.24
N LEU A 24 9.62 -47.10 5.61
CA LEU A 24 8.37 -46.57 5.06
C LEU A 24 7.46 -46.04 6.18
N ASN A 25 7.26 -46.81 7.25
CA ASN A 25 6.45 -46.40 8.39
C ASN A 25 7.00 -45.13 9.05
N GLU A 26 8.32 -45.05 9.29
CA GLU A 26 8.95 -43.83 9.82
C GLU A 26 8.75 -42.61 8.91
N ASN A 27 8.81 -42.80 7.59
CA ASN A 27 8.56 -41.73 6.64
C ASN A 27 7.08 -41.31 6.64
N PHE A 28 6.15 -42.26 6.79
CA PHE A 28 4.72 -41.98 6.91
C PHE A 28 4.41 -41.19 8.19
N ASP A 29 4.97 -41.57 9.33
CA ASP A 29 4.80 -40.84 10.60
C ASP A 29 5.29 -39.38 10.49
N LYS A 30 6.44 -39.17 9.83
CA LYS A 30 6.99 -37.82 9.59
C LYS A 30 6.10 -36.99 8.67
N ILE A 31 5.47 -37.62 7.68
CA ILE A 31 4.52 -36.95 6.79
C ILE A 31 3.25 -36.58 7.56
N ASP A 32 2.72 -37.52 8.35
CA ASP A 32 1.50 -37.33 9.14
C ASP A 32 1.65 -36.22 10.18
N GLN A 33 2.77 -36.19 10.91
CA GLN A 33 3.10 -35.09 11.85
C GLN A 33 3.16 -33.71 11.18
N GLN A 34 3.62 -33.64 9.92
CA GLN A 34 3.68 -32.39 9.17
C GLN A 34 2.33 -31.97 8.61
N MET A 35 1.45 -32.93 8.31
CA MET A 35 0.06 -32.66 7.92
C MET A 35 -0.76 -32.15 9.11
N LEU A 36 -0.46 -32.60 10.33
CA LEU A 36 -1.04 -32.03 11.56
C LEU A 36 -0.73 -30.53 11.72
N THR A 37 0.42 -30.06 11.20
CA THR A 37 0.85 -28.66 11.34
C THR A 37 0.18 -27.71 10.34
N VAL A 38 -0.65 -28.21 9.41
CA VAL A 38 -1.45 -27.36 8.50
C VAL A 38 -2.80 -26.99 9.12
N GLY A 39 -3.05 -27.42 10.36
CA GLY A 39 -4.10 -26.89 11.20
C GLY A 39 -5.19 -27.89 11.54
N GLU A 40 -5.37 -28.18 12.82
CA GLU A 40 -6.43 -29.05 13.32
C GLU A 40 -7.84 -28.43 13.20
N ASN A 41 -7.93 -27.16 12.83
CA ASN A 41 -9.19 -26.44 12.63
C ASN A 41 -9.01 -25.20 11.73
N ASN A 42 -10.13 -24.60 11.30
CA ASN A 42 -10.17 -23.42 10.42
C ASN A 42 -9.48 -22.16 10.99
N GLN A 43 -9.01 -22.17 12.24
CA GLN A 43 -8.26 -21.06 12.85
C GLN A 43 -6.75 -21.13 12.56
N ALA A 44 -6.26 -22.25 12.03
CA ALA A 44 -4.85 -22.47 11.72
C ALA A 44 -4.48 -22.14 10.26
N VAL A 45 -5.41 -21.53 9.51
CA VAL A 45 -5.08 -20.79 8.29
C VAL A 45 -4.16 -19.65 8.69
N ASN A 46 -2.92 -19.68 8.20
CA ASN A 46 -1.95 -18.60 8.36
C ASN A 46 -2.59 -17.30 7.85
N PRO A 47 -2.94 -16.32 8.71
CA PRO A 47 -3.66 -15.11 8.26
C PRO A 47 -2.77 -14.18 7.41
N ILE A 48 -1.51 -14.55 7.19
CA ILE A 48 -0.52 -13.75 6.46
C ILE A 48 -0.46 -14.17 4.99
N THR A 49 -1.60 -14.13 4.32
CA THR A 49 -1.69 -13.47 3.02
C THR A 49 -2.82 -12.44 3.05
N ALA A 50 -2.99 -11.78 4.21
CA ALA A 50 -3.65 -10.50 4.25
C ALA A 50 -3.09 -9.67 3.10
N ILE A 51 -3.95 -9.39 2.11
CA ILE A 51 -3.75 -8.32 1.15
C ILE A 51 -3.31 -7.16 2.03
N GLU A 52 -2.03 -6.82 1.98
CA GLU A 52 -1.50 -5.68 2.70
C GLU A 52 -2.34 -4.51 2.21
N LEU A 53 -3.30 -4.09 3.04
CA LEU A 53 -4.03 -2.88 2.78
C LEU A 53 -2.94 -1.84 2.83
N LYS A 54 -2.47 -1.34 1.68
CA LYS A 54 -1.47 -0.29 1.63
C LYS A 54 -2.03 0.82 2.49
N VAL A 55 -1.55 0.91 3.73
CA VAL A 55 -2.00 1.93 4.67
C VAL A 55 -1.52 3.20 4.01
N ASP A 56 -2.46 4.04 3.58
CA ASP A 56 -2.12 5.36 3.10
C ASP A 56 -1.66 6.15 4.32
N THR A 57 -0.35 6.17 4.53
CA THR A 57 0.31 6.87 5.64
C THR A 57 0.46 8.36 5.37
N ARG A 58 -0.13 8.86 4.27
CA ARG A 58 0.00 10.27 3.92
C ARG A 58 -0.79 11.14 4.88
N THR A 59 -0.18 12.25 5.21
CA THR A 59 -0.73 13.25 6.11
C THR A 59 -0.98 14.55 5.37
N MET A 60 -1.94 15.33 5.86
CA MET A 60 -2.30 16.62 5.28
C MET A 60 -1.88 17.72 6.23
N HIS A 61 -0.93 18.56 5.82
CA HIS A 61 -0.54 19.75 6.55
C HIS A 61 -1.23 20.97 5.95
N LEU A 62 -2.05 21.63 6.76
CA LEU A 62 -2.82 22.81 6.38
C LEU A 62 -2.12 24.08 6.87
N THR A 63 -2.05 25.12 6.05
CA THR A 63 -1.55 26.44 6.41
C THR A 63 -2.64 27.47 6.23
N TYR A 64 -2.87 28.29 7.25
CA TYR A 64 -3.89 29.33 7.24
C TYR A 64 -3.27 30.72 7.39
N VAL A 65 -3.83 31.69 6.67
CA VAL A 65 -3.50 33.12 6.81
C VAL A 65 -4.80 33.86 7.04
N ASN A 66 -4.87 34.63 8.13
CA ASN A 66 -6.09 35.35 8.53
C ASN A 66 -7.34 34.46 8.57
N GLY A 67 -7.18 33.22 9.06
CA GLY A 67 -8.26 32.23 9.16
C GLY A 67 -8.65 31.55 7.83
N ARG A 68 -8.02 31.87 6.71
CA ARG A 68 -8.26 31.24 5.39
C ARG A 68 -7.17 30.25 5.03
N LEU A 69 -7.55 29.10 4.49
CA LEU A 69 -6.62 28.06 4.04
C LEU A 69 -5.88 28.52 2.78
N THR A 70 -4.55 28.67 2.83
CA THR A 70 -3.75 29.15 1.68
C THR A 70 -2.83 28.08 1.13
N LYS A 71 -2.48 27.06 1.91
CA LYS A 71 -1.63 25.96 1.46
C LYS A 71 -2.04 24.64 2.11
N VAL A 72 -1.98 23.58 1.30
CA VAL A 72 -2.16 22.19 1.71
C VAL A 72 -0.97 21.40 1.20
N GLU A 73 -0.22 20.78 2.10
CA GLU A 73 0.88 19.89 1.77
C GLU A 73 0.48 18.46 2.13
N GLU A 74 0.36 17.60 1.13
CA GLU A 74 0.25 16.15 1.32
C GLU A 74 1.67 15.61 1.51
N LYS A 75 1.90 14.93 2.63
CA LYS A 75 3.21 14.43 3.03
C LYS A 75 3.21 12.93 3.24
N ASP A 76 4.20 12.25 2.71
CA ASP A 76 4.54 10.88 3.07
C ASP A 76 5.74 10.92 4.03
N GLY A 77 5.46 10.73 5.33
CA GLY A 77 6.41 11.02 6.40
C GLY A 77 6.88 12.49 6.36
N ALA A 78 8.17 12.70 6.13
CA ALA A 78 8.75 14.05 6.05
C ALA A 78 8.65 14.69 4.64
N THR A 79 8.42 13.88 3.61
CA THR A 79 8.48 14.31 2.20
C THR A 79 7.15 14.91 1.76
N VAL A 80 7.15 16.12 1.19
CA VAL A 80 5.96 16.68 0.52
C VAL A 80 5.81 16.05 -0.85
N VAL A 81 4.72 15.31 -1.07
CA VAL A 81 4.43 14.64 -2.34
C VAL A 81 3.52 15.47 -3.24
N LYS A 82 2.70 16.34 -2.64
CA LYS A 82 1.85 17.29 -3.36
C LYS A 82 1.67 18.57 -2.55
N THR A 83 1.77 19.70 -3.21
CA THR A 83 1.41 21.01 -2.65
C THR A 83 0.22 21.56 -3.41
N THR A 84 -0.79 22.03 -2.69
CA THR A 84 -1.88 22.85 -3.23
C THR A 84 -1.79 24.24 -2.60
N THR A 85 -1.67 25.29 -3.39
CA THR A 85 -1.80 26.68 -2.91
C THR A 85 -3.12 27.27 -3.41
N ILE A 86 -3.71 28.13 -2.59
CA ILE A 86 -4.96 28.82 -2.88
C ILE A 86 -4.73 30.31 -2.70
N ASP A 87 -4.86 31.05 -3.78
CA ASP A 87 -4.90 32.51 -3.78
C ASP A 87 -6.34 32.98 -3.76
N TYR A 88 -6.57 34.15 -3.17
CA TYR A 88 -7.90 34.73 -3.01
C TYR A 88 -7.96 36.13 -3.62
N THR A 89 -9.13 36.48 -4.14
CA THR A 89 -9.48 37.86 -4.51
C THR A 89 -9.56 38.74 -3.26
N THR A 90 -9.55 40.06 -3.46
CA THR A 90 -9.79 41.04 -2.39
C THR A 90 -11.14 40.87 -1.70
N ALA A 91 -12.16 40.41 -2.44
CA ALA A 91 -13.48 40.05 -1.92
C ALA A 91 -13.50 38.71 -1.15
N GLY A 92 -12.37 38.00 -1.11
CA GLY A 92 -12.19 36.78 -0.34
C GLY A 92 -12.67 35.48 -0.98
N LYS A 93 -12.91 35.49 -2.29
CA LYS A 93 -13.19 34.27 -3.06
C LYS A 93 -11.90 33.68 -3.59
N ALA A 94 -11.79 32.35 -3.70
CA ALA A 94 -10.60 31.72 -4.27
C ALA A 94 -10.45 32.15 -5.74
N SER A 95 -9.30 32.70 -6.11
CA SER A 95 -8.99 33.14 -7.48
C SER A 95 -8.17 32.11 -8.23
N THR A 96 -7.23 31.47 -7.55
CA THR A 96 -6.28 30.54 -8.17
C THR A 96 -6.03 29.37 -7.25
N VAL A 97 -6.11 28.17 -7.80
CA VAL A 97 -5.71 26.94 -7.13
C VAL A 97 -4.57 26.32 -7.93
N ARG A 98 -3.38 26.25 -7.34
CA ARG A 98 -2.21 25.65 -7.98
C ARG A 98 -1.86 24.36 -7.26
N GLN A 99 -1.74 23.28 -8.00
CA GLN A 99 -1.33 21.98 -7.53
C GLN A 99 0.00 21.61 -8.15
N MET A 100 0.98 21.28 -7.32
CA MET A 100 2.30 20.82 -7.73
C MET A 100 2.50 19.42 -7.17
N ALA A 101 2.76 18.45 -8.04
CA ALA A 101 3.09 17.08 -7.65
C ALA A 101 4.20 16.57 -8.57
N GLY A 102 5.35 16.22 -7.98
CA GLY A 102 6.56 15.93 -8.74
C GLY A 102 6.96 17.11 -9.63
N LYS A 103 7.08 16.88 -10.94
CA LYS A 103 7.47 17.90 -11.93
C LYS A 103 6.28 18.59 -12.60
N SER A 104 5.05 18.16 -12.31
CA SER A 104 3.86 18.69 -12.96
C SER A 104 3.19 19.74 -12.10
N THR A 105 2.81 20.84 -12.73
CA THR A 105 2.03 21.91 -12.11
C THR A 105 0.71 22.08 -12.84
N VAL A 106 -0.40 21.93 -12.10
CA VAL A 106 -1.74 22.23 -12.58
C VAL A 106 -2.19 23.53 -11.93
N THR A 107 -2.50 24.54 -12.74
CA THR A 107 -3.07 25.80 -12.26
C THR A 107 -4.52 25.90 -12.74
N GLN A 108 -5.43 26.15 -11.81
CA GLN A 108 -6.83 26.45 -12.07
C GLN A 108 -7.09 27.91 -11.71
N THR A 109 -7.62 28.69 -12.65
CA THR A 109 -8.02 30.07 -12.42
C THR A 109 -9.54 30.14 -12.42
N LEU A 110 -10.12 30.62 -11.31
CA LEU A 110 -11.55 30.75 -11.09
C LEU A 110 -11.97 32.17 -11.44
N ASN A 111 -12.80 32.31 -12.47
CA ASN A 111 -13.31 33.61 -12.94
C ASN A 111 -14.75 33.80 -12.46
N TYR A 112 -15.06 35.01 -12.00
CA TYR A 112 -16.37 35.35 -11.47
C TYR A 112 -17.07 36.38 -12.35
N GLY A 113 -18.36 36.20 -12.55
CA GLY A 113 -19.21 37.18 -13.23
C GLY A 113 -19.49 38.41 -12.37
N THR A 114 -20.14 39.41 -12.97
CA THR A 114 -20.51 40.67 -12.29
C THR A 114 -21.49 40.46 -11.14
N ASN A 115 -22.31 39.41 -11.19
CA ASN A 115 -23.18 38.97 -10.09
C ASN A 115 -22.42 38.24 -8.96
N GLY A 116 -21.10 38.07 -9.09
CA GLY A 116 -20.26 37.36 -8.13
C GLY A 116 -20.36 35.84 -8.20
N ALA A 117 -21.15 35.25 -9.10
CA ALA A 117 -21.17 33.82 -9.31
C ALA A 117 -19.92 33.36 -10.08
N LEU A 118 -19.46 32.13 -9.85
CA LEU A 118 -18.39 31.53 -10.64
C LEU A 118 -18.90 31.40 -12.09
N SER A 119 -18.20 32.01 -13.04
CA SER A 119 -18.58 32.04 -14.45
C SER A 119 -17.78 31.05 -15.29
N SER A 120 -16.51 30.84 -14.97
CA SER A 120 -15.67 29.85 -15.66
C SER A 120 -14.47 29.43 -14.81
N VAL A 121 -13.88 28.29 -15.18
CA VAL A 121 -12.60 27.83 -14.66
C VAL A 121 -11.69 27.53 -15.84
N SER A 122 -10.51 28.16 -15.90
CA SER A 122 -9.47 27.78 -16.87
C SER A 122 -8.43 26.90 -16.20
N LYS A 123 -7.86 25.96 -16.97
CA LYS A 123 -6.84 25.02 -16.51
C LYS A 123 -5.61 25.12 -17.39
N ALA A 124 -4.45 25.27 -16.75
CA ALA A 124 -3.15 25.13 -17.39
C ALA A 124 -2.38 23.99 -16.72
N VAL A 125 -1.67 23.19 -17.53
CA VAL A 125 -0.80 22.11 -17.06
C VAL A 125 0.58 22.35 -17.67
N ILE A 126 1.60 22.42 -16.82
CA ILE A 126 3.00 22.62 -17.18
C ILE A 126 3.82 21.49 -16.57
#